data_AF-A0A7W9KHZ4-F1
#
_entry.id   AF-A0A7W9KHZ4-F1
#
_cell.length_a   1.000
_cell.length_b   1.000
_cell.length_c   1.000
_cell.angle_alpha   90.00
_cell.angle_beta   90.00
_cell.angle_gamma   90.00
#
_symmetry.space_group_name_H-M   'P 1'
#
loop_
_entity.id
_entity.type
_entity.pdbx_description
1 polymer ?
#
loop_
_entity_poly.entity_id
_entity_poly.type
_entity_poly.pdbx_seq_one_letter_code
_entity_poly.pdbx_strand_id
1 'polypeptide(L)'
;MTARLPDGRVPRGFRPDGMVRTTGWLQVGRVPISTGIWPAAAFGLMALPFDVPWLPFPCAAAGFALWQVWIRYVQPSSPAVNLDSVPASDLRPGDWFRPYGGIGPAAQVAETRPAPDDLLHVSLRGGRELTLSPDYRVRRVRLRS
;
A
#
# COMPACT_ATOMS: atom_id res chain seq x y z
N MET A 1 -17.68 -2.97 -9.11
CA MET A 1 -16.79 -2.77 -10.28
C MET A 1 -15.34 -2.94 -9.82
N THR A 2 -14.50 -3.69 -10.51
CA THR A 2 -13.07 -3.83 -10.15
C THR A 2 -12.25 -2.63 -10.63
N ALA A 3 -11.33 -2.15 -9.81
CA ALA A 3 -10.35 -1.15 -10.20
C ALA A 3 -9.33 -1.77 -11.18
N ARG A 4 -8.91 -1.01 -12.20
CA ARG A 4 -7.89 -1.45 -13.16
C ARG A 4 -6.68 -0.53 -13.14
N LEU A 5 -5.51 -1.12 -13.35
CA LEU A 5 -4.25 -0.42 -13.57
C LEU A 5 -4.24 0.26 -14.96
N PRO A 6 -3.34 1.22 -15.20
CA PRO A 6 -3.19 1.85 -16.53
C PRO A 6 -2.91 0.86 -17.67
N ASP A 7 -2.31 -0.29 -17.36
CA ASP A 7 -2.03 -1.39 -18.31
C ASP A 7 -3.22 -2.36 -18.50
N GLY A 8 -4.38 -2.05 -17.92
CA GLY A 8 -5.60 -2.85 -18.01
C GLY A 8 -5.65 -4.07 -17.08
N ARG A 9 -4.58 -4.35 -16.32
CA ARG A 9 -4.53 -5.47 -15.37
C ARG A 9 -5.25 -5.13 -14.06
N VAL A 10 -5.63 -6.18 -13.33
CA VAL A 10 -6.16 -6.04 -11.97
C VAL A 10 -4.97 -5.92 -11.00
N PRO A 11 -4.97 -4.92 -10.10
CA PRO A 11 -3.92 -4.83 -9.08
C PRO A 11 -3.93 -6.08 -8.18
N ARG A 12 -2.74 -6.60 -7.87
CA ARG A 12 -2.58 -7.65 -6.85
C ARG A 12 -2.99 -7.10 -5.49
N GLY A 13 -3.68 -7.93 -4.69
CA GLY A 13 -4.06 -7.56 -3.33
C GLY A 13 -5.28 -6.65 -3.24
N PHE A 14 -6.12 -6.64 -4.27
CA PHE A 14 -7.44 -6.01 -4.21
C PHE A 14 -8.28 -6.65 -3.12
N ARG A 15 -8.85 -5.83 -2.24
CA ARG A 15 -9.64 -6.28 -1.10
C ARG A 15 -11.13 -6.01 -1.33
N PRO A 16 -12.02 -6.72 -0.62
CA PRO A 16 -13.47 -6.49 -0.71
C PRO A 16 -13.89 -5.05 -0.38
N ASP A 17 -13.10 -4.33 0.41
CA ASP A 17 -13.35 -2.93 0.78
C ASP A 17 -12.86 -1.90 -0.26
N GLY A 18 -12.42 -2.35 -1.44
CA GLY A 18 -11.96 -1.48 -2.53
C GLY A 18 -10.53 -0.97 -2.39
N MET A 19 -9.83 -1.36 -1.33
CA MET A 19 -8.43 -1.03 -1.12
C MET A 19 -7.52 -2.04 -1.82
N VAL A 20 -6.33 -1.60 -2.20
CA VAL A 20 -5.26 -2.43 -2.76
C VAL A 20 -4.11 -2.49 -1.77
N ARG A 21 -3.71 -3.71 -1.38
CA ARG A 21 -2.47 -3.92 -0.62
C ARG A 21 -1.27 -3.49 -1.45
N THR A 22 -0.40 -2.68 -0.88
CA THR A 22 0.82 -2.22 -1.56
C THR A 22 2.08 -2.74 -0.90
N THR A 23 3.13 -3.00 -1.69
CA THR A 23 4.41 -3.45 -1.15
C THR A 23 4.98 -2.37 -0.22
N GLY A 24 5.34 -2.76 1.00
CA GLY A 24 5.63 -1.84 2.10
C GLY A 24 4.81 -2.12 3.36
N TRP A 25 3.70 -2.87 3.25
CA TRP A 25 2.88 -3.32 4.38
C TRP A 25 2.35 -4.75 4.24
N LEU A 26 2.25 -5.42 5.38
CA LEU A 26 1.48 -6.62 5.67
C LEU A 26 0.34 -6.15 6.57
N GLN A 27 -0.92 -6.31 6.14
CA GLN A 27 -2.05 -6.03 7.02
C GLN A 27 -2.48 -7.30 7.74
N VAL A 28 -2.29 -7.31 9.06
CA VAL A 28 -2.75 -8.36 9.97
C VAL A 28 -3.94 -7.80 10.76
N GLY A 29 -5.15 -8.23 10.40
CA GLY A 29 -6.39 -7.64 10.92
C GLY A 29 -6.52 -6.15 10.55
N ARG A 30 -6.61 -5.29 11.57
CA ARG A 30 -6.65 -3.81 11.42
C ARG A 30 -5.27 -3.15 11.55
N VAL A 31 -4.24 -3.91 11.92
CA VAL A 31 -2.90 -3.38 12.17
C VAL A 31 -2.09 -3.46 10.88
N PRO A 32 -1.58 -2.31 10.39
CA PRO A 32 -0.61 -2.30 9.31
C PRO A 32 0.77 -2.63 9.92
N ILE A 33 1.49 -3.62 9.36
CA ILE A 33 2.88 -3.97 9.72
C ILE A 33 3.80 -3.73 8.53
N SER A 34 4.89 -2.98 8.65
CA SER A 34 5.77 -2.75 7.50
C SER A 34 6.39 -4.07 7.03
N THR A 35 6.25 -4.42 5.75
CA THR A 35 6.90 -5.63 5.22
C THR A 35 8.42 -5.52 5.17
N GLY A 36 8.97 -4.30 5.27
CA GLY A 36 10.41 -4.05 5.35
C GLY A 36 11.04 -4.53 6.67
N ILE A 37 10.23 -4.84 7.69
CA ILE A 37 10.71 -5.42 8.95
C ILE A 37 11.37 -6.78 8.72
N TRP A 38 10.93 -7.57 7.74
CA TRP A 38 11.54 -8.89 7.49
C TRP A 38 12.96 -8.80 6.94
N PRO A 39 13.24 -8.01 5.89
CA PRO A 39 14.60 -7.68 5.51
C PRO A 39 15.39 -7.03 6.63
N ALA A 40 14.82 -6.05 7.35
CA ALA A 40 15.53 -5.36 8.43
C ALA A 40 15.90 -6.29 9.59
N ALA A 41 15.03 -7.25 9.94
CA ALA A 41 15.31 -8.29 10.92
C ALA A 41 16.38 -9.27 10.41
N ALA A 42 16.32 -9.66 9.13
CA ALA A 42 17.37 -10.47 8.50
C ALA A 42 18.72 -9.74 8.44
N PHE A 43 18.71 -8.42 8.26
CA PHE A 43 19.90 -7.57 8.36
C PHE A 43 20.37 -7.39 9.81
N GLY A 44 19.46 -7.27 10.76
CA GLY A 44 19.78 -7.23 12.19
C GLY A 44 20.46 -8.51 12.68
N LEU A 45 20.11 -9.66 12.09
CA LEU A 45 20.86 -10.89 12.30
C LEU A 45 22.32 -10.78 11.82
N MET A 46 22.65 -9.96 10.81
CA MET A 46 24.05 -9.72 10.41
C MET A 46 24.90 -9.10 11.53
N ALA A 47 24.28 -8.43 12.51
CA ALA A 47 24.98 -7.82 13.63
C ALA A 47 25.28 -8.82 14.76
N LEU A 48 24.81 -10.06 14.66
CA LEU A 48 25.15 -11.12 15.61
C LEU A 48 26.55 -11.67 15.31
N PRO A 49 27.35 -11.99 16.34
CA PRO A 49 28.70 -12.51 16.18
C PRO A 49 28.60 -13.98 15.75
N PHE A 50 28.38 -14.21 14.46
CA PHE A 50 28.53 -15.53 13.87
C PHE A 50 30.01 -15.79 13.60
N ASP A 51 30.50 -16.97 13.96
CA ASP A 51 31.87 -17.44 13.62
C ASP A 51 32.08 -17.65 12.11
N VAL A 52 31.04 -17.40 11.29
CA VAL A 52 31.03 -17.60 9.85
C VAL A 52 30.72 -16.26 9.16
N PRO A 53 31.73 -15.52 8.68
CA PRO A 53 31.57 -14.14 8.18
C PRO A 53 30.67 -13.98 6.96
N TRP A 54 30.50 -15.05 6.17
CA TRP A 54 29.69 -15.03 4.95
C TRP A 54 28.24 -15.48 5.17
N LEU A 55 27.93 -16.13 6.30
CA LEU A 55 26.58 -16.62 6.63
C LEU A 55 25.47 -15.54 6.60
N PRO A 56 25.74 -14.27 6.93
CA PRO A 56 24.73 -13.23 6.84
C PRO A 56 24.17 -13.04 5.43
N PHE A 57 24.99 -13.12 4.38
CA PHE A 57 24.55 -12.93 2.99
C PHE A 57 23.47 -13.91 2.51
N PRO A 58 23.64 -15.25 2.63
CA PRO A 58 22.59 -16.19 2.26
C PRO A 58 21.37 -16.09 3.18
N CYS A 59 21.52 -15.73 4.46
CA CYS A 59 20.38 -15.47 5.35
C CYS A 59 19.53 -14.27 4.86
N ALA A 60 20.17 -13.17 4.48
CA ALA A 60 19.48 -12.01 3.90
C ALA A 60 18.82 -12.35 2.56
N ALA A 61 19.49 -13.12 1.69
CA ALA A 61 18.94 -13.58 0.43
C ALA A 61 17.71 -14.50 0.65
N ALA A 62 17.79 -15.44 1.59
CA ALA A 62 16.68 -16.32 1.96
C ALA A 62 15.50 -15.53 2.54
N GLY A 63 15.77 -14.56 3.43
CA GLY A 63 14.75 -13.67 3.98
C GLY A 63 14.03 -12.84 2.91
N PHE A 64 14.78 -12.30 1.94
CA PHE A 64 14.21 -11.58 0.80
C PHE A 64 13.40 -12.50 -0.12
N ALA A 65 13.90 -13.71 -0.43
CA ALA A 65 13.20 -14.67 -1.27
C ALA A 65 11.89 -15.13 -0.62
N LEU A 66 11.91 -15.43 0.68
CA LEU A 66 10.72 -15.77 1.47
C LEU A 66 9.72 -14.62 1.45
N TRP A 67 10.20 -13.39 1.63
CA TRP A 67 9.36 -12.20 1.55
C TRP A 67 8.69 -12.05 0.17
N GLN A 68 9.45 -12.22 -0.92
CA GLN A 68 8.92 -12.17 -2.29
C GLN A 68 7.83 -13.21 -2.54
N VAL A 69 8.07 -14.46 -2.11
CA VAL A 69 7.07 -15.53 -2.21
C VAL A 69 5.82 -15.16 -1.42
N TRP A 70 5.97 -14.64 -0.21
CA TRP A 70 4.84 -14.23 0.62
C TRP A 70 3.98 -13.15 -0.03
N ILE A 71 4.59 -12.04 -0.51
CA ILE A 71 3.84 -10.92 -1.11
C ILE A 71 3.28 -11.24 -2.51
N ARG A 72 3.73 -12.33 -3.14
CA ARG A 72 3.26 -12.75 -4.45
C ARG A 72 2.14 -13.79 -4.37
N TYR A 73 2.22 -14.72 -3.42
CA TYR A 73 1.33 -15.88 -3.36
C TYR A 73 0.44 -15.93 -2.11
N VAL A 74 0.95 -15.55 -0.94
CA VAL A 74 0.20 -15.69 0.33
C VAL A 74 -0.64 -14.44 0.62
N GLN A 75 -0.03 -13.27 0.51
CA GLN A 75 -0.68 -11.97 0.69
C GLN A 75 -0.34 -11.06 -0.50
N PRO A 76 -0.95 -11.32 -1.68
CA PRO A 76 -0.68 -10.57 -2.91
C PRO A 76 -0.68 -9.06 -2.67
N SER A 77 0.36 -8.38 -3.14
CA SER A 77 0.52 -6.93 -3.01
C SER A 77 1.01 -6.30 -4.30
N SER A 78 0.59 -5.07 -4.58
CA SER A 78 1.01 -4.30 -5.76
C SER A 78 2.10 -3.29 -5.39
N PRO A 79 3.16 -3.13 -6.19
CA PRO A 79 4.09 -2.03 -5.98
C PRO A 79 3.39 -0.68 -6.14
N ALA A 80 3.69 0.26 -5.26
CA ALA A 80 3.15 1.61 -5.30
C ALA A 80 4.28 2.63 -5.25
N VAL A 81 4.27 3.56 -6.19
CA VAL A 81 5.19 4.70 -6.22
C VAL A 81 4.44 5.92 -5.68
N ASN A 82 4.94 6.52 -4.61
CA ASN A 82 4.42 7.79 -4.11
C ASN A 82 4.72 8.89 -5.13
N LEU A 83 3.69 9.66 -5.46
CA LEU A 83 3.79 10.86 -6.29
C LEU A 83 3.80 12.08 -5.35
N ASP A 84 3.01 13.09 -5.68
CA ASP A 84 2.72 14.31 -4.95
C ASP A 84 1.83 14.09 -3.71
N SER A 85 1.88 15.04 -2.78
CA SER A 85 0.91 15.15 -1.70
C SER A 85 -0.03 16.30 -2.01
N VAL A 86 -1.32 15.99 -2.09
CA VAL A 86 -2.38 16.92 -2.49
C VAL A 86 -3.44 16.99 -1.40
N PRO A 87 -4.16 18.11 -1.27
CA PRO A 87 -5.41 18.17 -0.53
C PRO A 87 -6.41 17.10 -1.02
N ALA A 88 -7.28 16.62 -0.13
CA ALA A 88 -8.31 15.65 -0.49
C ALA A 88 -9.30 16.24 -1.52
N SER A 89 -9.55 17.55 -1.49
CA SER A 89 -10.36 18.28 -2.48
C SER A 89 -9.86 18.15 -3.91
N ASP A 90 -8.56 17.93 -4.10
CA ASP A 90 -7.92 17.89 -5.42
C ASP A 90 -7.95 16.49 -6.03
N LEU A 91 -8.45 15.50 -5.29
CA LEU A 91 -8.62 14.13 -5.78
C LEU A 91 -9.65 14.08 -6.90
N ARG A 92 -9.26 13.49 -8.04
CA ARG A 92 -10.15 13.30 -9.18
C ARG A 92 -10.63 11.86 -9.29
N PRO A 93 -11.83 11.61 -9.84
CA PRO A 93 -12.25 10.28 -10.24
C PRO A 93 -11.17 9.56 -11.07
N GLY A 94 -10.85 8.33 -10.69
CA GLY A 94 -9.80 7.52 -11.29
C GLY A 94 -8.42 7.64 -10.65
N ASP A 95 -8.17 8.66 -9.83
CA ASP A 95 -6.90 8.80 -9.11
C ASP A 95 -6.69 7.69 -8.10
N TRP A 96 -5.43 7.28 -7.97
CA TRP A 96 -4.97 6.36 -6.94
C TRP A 96 -4.33 7.17 -5.82
N PHE A 97 -4.76 6.94 -4.58
CA PHE A 97 -4.24 7.66 -3.42
C PHE A 97 -4.13 6.77 -2.17
N ARG A 98 -3.36 7.24 -1.19
CA ARG A 98 -3.24 6.66 0.15
C ARG A 98 -4.02 7.53 1.15
N PRO A 99 -5.10 7.02 1.75
CA PRO A 99 -5.92 7.79 2.69
C PRO A 99 -5.27 7.97 4.06
N TYR A 100 -4.25 7.17 4.41
CA TYR A 100 -3.62 7.19 5.73
C TYR A 100 -2.16 7.70 5.68
N GLY A 101 -1.83 8.54 4.69
CA GLY A 101 -0.51 9.19 4.56
C GLY A 101 0.45 8.56 3.56
N GLY A 102 1.76 8.77 3.77
CA GLY A 102 2.81 8.41 2.80
C GLY A 102 3.08 6.91 2.66
N ILE A 103 2.55 6.08 3.55
CA ILE A 103 2.73 4.62 3.53
C ILE A 103 1.37 3.99 3.84
N GLY A 104 0.93 3.01 3.05
CA GLY A 104 -0.34 2.30 3.35
C GLY A 104 -0.97 1.61 2.13
N PRO A 105 -2.15 0.99 2.31
CA PRO A 105 -2.96 0.53 1.20
C PRO A 105 -3.39 1.72 0.33
N ALA A 106 -3.55 1.47 -0.98
CA ALA A 106 -3.98 2.47 -1.94
C ALA A 106 -5.44 2.24 -2.33
N ALA A 107 -6.16 3.31 -2.65
CA ALA A 107 -7.53 3.24 -3.13
C ALA A 107 -7.65 4.01 -4.44
N GLN A 108 -8.58 3.60 -5.29
CA GLN A 108 -8.97 4.37 -6.46
C GLN A 108 -10.24 5.15 -6.16
N VAL A 109 -10.22 6.45 -6.41
CA VAL A 109 -11.37 7.34 -6.32
C VAL A 109 -12.38 6.95 -7.40
N ALA A 110 -13.61 6.65 -7.01
CA ALA A 110 -14.73 6.52 -7.93
C ALA A 110 -15.39 7.88 -8.13
N GLU A 111 -15.67 8.58 -7.02
CA GLU A 111 -16.39 9.85 -7.03
C GLU A 111 -16.04 10.65 -5.77
N THR A 112 -16.12 11.97 -5.86
CA THR A 112 -15.96 12.91 -4.75
C THR A 112 -17.22 13.77 -4.68
N ARG A 113 -17.84 13.85 -3.50
CA ARG A 113 -19.03 14.68 -3.25
C ARG A 113 -18.81 15.54 -2.01
N PRO A 114 -19.29 16.79 -2.03
CA PRO A 114 -19.34 17.58 -0.81
C PRO A 114 -20.30 16.93 0.21
N ALA A 115 -19.91 16.96 1.47
CA ALA A 115 -20.64 16.44 2.61
C ALA A 115 -21.06 17.60 3.54
N PRO A 116 -21.98 17.38 4.49
CA PRO A 116 -22.24 18.34 5.57
C PRO A 116 -20.96 18.69 6.34
N ASP A 117 -20.97 19.85 7.01
CA ASP A 117 -19.87 20.33 7.86
C ASP A 117 -18.54 20.57 7.12
N ASP A 118 -18.60 20.98 5.85
CA ASP A 118 -17.44 21.26 5.00
C ASP A 118 -16.50 20.05 4.85
N LEU A 119 -17.06 18.84 4.92
CA LEU A 119 -16.34 17.59 4.71
C LEU A 119 -16.45 17.13 3.24
N LEU A 120 -15.53 16.26 2.84
CA LEU A 120 -15.51 15.63 1.53
C LEU A 120 -15.81 14.13 1.65
N HIS A 121 -16.88 13.68 1.01
CA HIS A 121 -17.15 12.26 0.81
C HIS A 121 -16.43 11.75 -0.44
N VAL A 122 -15.55 10.77 -0.25
CA VAL A 122 -14.80 10.11 -1.31
C VAL A 122 -15.30 8.66 -1.41
N SER A 123 -16.03 8.36 -2.48
CA SER A 123 -16.47 7.00 -2.80
C SER A 123 -15.34 6.27 -3.52
N LEU A 124 -14.98 5.08 -3.07
CA LEU A 124 -13.93 4.25 -3.66
C LEU A 124 -14.52 3.29 -4.70
N ARG A 125 -13.72 2.92 -5.70
CA ARG A 125 -14.14 1.98 -6.78
C ARG A 125 -14.63 0.62 -6.28
N GLY A 126 -14.29 0.21 -5.06
CA GLY A 126 -14.81 -1.01 -4.42
C GLY A 126 -15.99 -0.80 -3.46
N GLY A 127 -16.64 0.36 -3.47
CA GLY A 127 -17.89 0.60 -2.75
C GLY A 127 -17.75 1.09 -1.31
N ARG A 128 -16.53 1.17 -0.78
CA ARG A 128 -16.26 1.84 0.50
C ARG A 128 -16.29 3.35 0.32
N GLU A 129 -16.81 4.04 1.32
CA GLU A 129 -16.81 5.50 1.37
C GLU A 129 -15.87 5.98 2.48
N LEU A 130 -15.22 7.10 2.23
CA LEU A 130 -14.36 7.79 3.20
C LEU A 130 -14.87 9.22 3.36
N THR A 131 -14.87 9.72 4.59
CA THR A 131 -15.14 11.13 4.88
C THR A 131 -13.82 11.75 5.31
N LEU A 132 -13.35 12.74 4.56
CA LEU A 132 -12.09 13.43 4.80
C LEU A 132 -12.33 14.93 4.87
N SER A 133 -11.51 15.65 5.63
CA SER A 133 -11.46 17.11 5.50
C SER A 133 -10.91 17.47 4.10
N PRO A 134 -11.44 18.51 3.42
CA PRO A 134 -10.95 18.95 2.11
C PRO A 134 -9.44 19.24 2.09
N ASP A 135 -8.93 19.82 3.18
CA ASP A 135 -7.51 20.16 3.35
C ASP A 135 -6.64 18.98 3.81
N TYR A 136 -7.25 17.83 4.11
CA TYR A 136 -6.52 16.65 4.55
C TYR A 136 -5.54 16.20 3.46
N ARG A 137 -4.25 16.21 3.80
CA ARG A 137 -3.18 15.87 2.86
C ARG A 137 -3.16 14.36 2.63
N VAL A 138 -3.52 13.96 1.42
CA VAL A 138 -3.39 12.59 0.93
C VAL A 138 -2.15 12.45 0.04
N ARG A 139 -1.65 11.22 -0.11
CA ARG A 139 -0.56 10.93 -1.05
C ARG A 139 -1.12 10.30 -2.32
N ARG A 140 -0.92 10.92 -3.47
CA ARG A 140 -1.20 10.25 -4.75
C ARG A 140 -0.16 9.17 -4.98
N VAL A 141 -0.59 8.07 -5.57
CA VAL A 141 0.28 6.94 -5.84
C VAL A 141 0.04 6.40 -7.25
N ARG A 142 1.09 5.84 -7.85
CA ARG A 142 0.98 5.04 -9.07
C ARG A 142 1.18 3.58 -8.71
N LEU A 143 0.16 2.77 -8.89
CA LEU A 143 0.29 1.32 -8.77
C LEU A 143 0.97 0.73 -10.01
N ARG A 144 1.77 -0.31 -9.81
CA ARG A 144 2.40 -1.11 -10.86
C ARG A 144 1.91 -2.56 -10.75
N SER A 145 1.98 -3.28 -11.88
CA SER A 145 1.75 -4.72 -11.91
C SER A 145 2.97 -5.52 -11.45
#